data_AF-A0A3G6YJY0-F1
#
_entry.id   AF-A0A3G6YJY0-F1
#
_cell.length_a   1.000
_cell.length_b   1.000
_cell.length_c   1.000
_cell.angle_alpha   90.00
_cell.angle_beta   90.00
_cell.angle_gamma   90.00
#
_symmetry.space_group_name_H-M   'P 1'
#
loop_
_entity.id
_entity.type
_entity.pdbx_description
1 polymer ?
#
loop_
_entity_poly.entity_id
_entity_poly.type
_entity_poly.pdbx_seq_one_letter_code
_entity_poly.pdbx_strand_id
1 'polypeptide(L)' 'MQQERLSYASGPSTQPLLGMTIGEQFDQACRQYAEKEAIVSFHQNRRLTYKALQDEVNAFACSLLKLGLKKVID' A
#
# COMPACT_ATOMS: atom_id res chain seq x y z
N MET A 1 22.68 -40.73 15.87
CA MET A 1 21.69 -40.01 15.04
C MET A 1 22.24 -38.60 14.81
N GLN A 2 22.48 -38.21 13.55
CA GLN A 2 22.89 -36.84 13.24
C GLN A 2 21.67 -35.94 13.39
N GLN A 3 21.82 -34.83 14.12
CA GLN A 3 20.72 -33.90 14.39
C GLN A 3 20.59 -32.95 13.20
N GLU A 4 19.52 -33.10 12.41
CA GLU A 4 19.23 -32.21 11.28
C GLU A 4 18.98 -30.78 11.80
N ARG A 5 19.75 -29.82 11.29
CA ARG A 5 19.58 -28.41 11.63
C ARG A 5 18.44 -27.85 10.79
N LEU A 6 17.31 -27.54 11.42
CA LEU A 6 16.17 -26.92 10.74
C LEU A 6 16.60 -25.59 10.12
N SER A 7 16.23 -25.36 8.85
CA SER A 7 16.39 -24.08 8.17
C SER A 7 15.33 -23.08 8.67
N TYR A 8 15.40 -22.72 9.96
CA TYR A 8 14.43 -21.86 10.64
C TYR A 8 15.13 -20.67 11.30
N ALA A 9 14.61 -19.46 11.04
CA ALA A 9 15.07 -18.22 11.65
C ALA A 9 13.88 -17.44 12.22
N SER A 10 13.99 -17.00 13.47
CA SER A 10 13.02 -16.10 14.12
C SER A 10 13.75 -15.10 15.00
N GLY A 11 13.18 -13.90 15.15
CA GLY A 11 13.73 -12.83 15.98
C GLY A 11 12.64 -11.83 16.36
N PRO A 12 12.75 -11.17 17.51
CA PRO A 12 11.76 -10.18 17.95
C PRO A 12 11.82 -8.93 17.05
N SER A 13 10.67 -8.41 16.64
CA SER A 13 10.57 -7.10 16.00
C SER A 13 10.41 -6.03 17.07
N THR A 14 11.25 -5.00 17.05
CA THR A 14 11.09 -3.80 17.89
C THR A 14 10.01 -2.87 17.34
N GLN A 15 9.61 -3.06 16.08
CA GLN A 15 8.57 -2.29 15.43
C GLN A 15 7.23 -3.04 15.53
N PRO A 16 6.20 -2.45 16.14
CA PRO A 16 4.88 -3.05 16.20
C PRO A 16 4.30 -3.28 14.82
N LEU A 17 3.49 -4.33 14.68
CA LEU A 17 2.67 -4.52 13.49
C LEU A 17 1.63 -3.39 13.41
N LEU A 18 1.43 -2.87 12.20
CA LEU A 18 0.41 -1.86 11.94
C LEU A 18 -0.94 -2.58 11.78
N GLY A 19 -1.86 -2.36 12.72
CA GLY A 19 -3.22 -2.91 12.68
C GLY A 19 -4.18 -2.18 11.74
N MET A 20 -3.67 -1.63 10.64
CA MET A 20 -4.42 -0.81 9.69
C MET A 20 -4.40 -1.43 8.30
N THR A 21 -5.43 -1.14 7.52
CA THR A 21 -5.49 -1.49 6.11
C THR A 21 -4.48 -0.66 5.31
N ILE A 22 -4.11 -1.17 4.13
CA ILE A 22 -3.25 -0.44 3.19
C ILE A 22 -3.89 0.91 2.82
N GLY A 23 -5.22 0.95 2.65
CA GLY A 23 -5.95 2.18 2.34
C GLY A 23 -5.82 3.24 3.44
N GLU A 24 -6.00 2.84 4.71
CA GLU A 24 -5.86 3.76 5.84
C GLU A 24 -4.44 4.33 5.96
N GLN A 25 -3.42 3.48 5.81
CA GLN A 25 -2.03 3.92 5.85
C GLN A 25 -1.70 4.84 4.67
N PHE A 26 -2.23 4.54 3.49
CA PHE A 26 -2.06 5.36 2.30
C PHE A 26 -2.72 6.73 2.48
N ASP A 27 -3.93 6.80 3.01
CA ASP A 27 -4.61 8.06 3.31
C ASP A 27 -3.86 8.89 4.37
N GLN A 28 -3.27 8.24 5.38
CA GLN A 28 -2.40 8.91 6.34
C GLN A 28 -1.17 9.52 5.68
N ALA A 29 -0.49 8.77 4.80
CA ALA A 29 0.64 9.28 4.05
C ALA A 29 0.24 10.46 3.14
N CYS A 30 -0.92 10.38 2.48
CA CYS A 30 -1.42 11.46 1.63
C CYS A 30 -1.70 12.74 2.43
N ARG A 31 -2.26 12.63 3.65
CA ARG A 31 -2.44 13.79 4.54
C ARG A 31 -1.11 14.41 4.98
N GLN A 32 -0.13 13.57 5.31
CA GLN A 32 1.14 14.04 5.87
C GLN A 32 2.11 14.59 4.81
N TYR A 33 2.04 14.06 3.59
CA TYR A 33 3.03 14.30 2.53
C TYR A 33 2.40 14.77 1.21
N ALA A 34 1.23 15.40 1.25
CA ALA A 34 0.40 15.78 0.09
C ALA A 34 1.21 16.34 -1.10
N GLU A 35 2.10 17.29 -0.85
CA GLU A 35 2.89 17.99 -1.87
C GLU A 35 4.22 17.30 -2.22
N LYS A 36 4.60 16.23 -1.51
CA LYS A 36 5.81 15.46 -1.81
C LYS A 36 5.54 14.49 -2.95
N GLU A 37 6.60 14.16 -3.68
CA GLU A 37 6.56 13.16 -4.74
C GLU A 37 6.29 11.76 -4.19
N ALA A 38 5.29 11.08 -4.76
CA ALA A 38 4.96 9.70 -4.47
C ALA A 38 5.42 8.75 -5.58
N ILE A 39 5.34 9.20 -6.84
CA ILE A 39 5.74 8.40 -8.01
C ILE A 39 6.61 9.26 -8.93
N VAL A 40 7.78 8.74 -9.28
CA VAL A 40 8.64 9.25 -10.34
C VAL A 40 8.99 8.07 -11.24
N SER A 41 8.35 8.00 -12.42
CA SER A 41 8.53 6.92 -13.39
C SER A 41 8.92 7.49 -14.74
N PHE A 42 10.19 7.32 -15.10
CA PHE A 42 10.72 7.79 -16.39
C PHE A 42 10.07 7.06 -17.57
N HIS A 43 10.01 5.72 -17.50
CA HIS A 43 9.46 4.90 -18.57
C HIS A 43 8.00 5.26 -18.93
N GLN A 44 7.21 5.64 -17.92
CA GLN A 44 5.80 6.01 -18.13
C GLN A 44 5.62 7.53 -18.31
N ASN A 45 6.70 8.31 -18.24
CA ASN A 45 6.68 9.78 -18.19
C ASN A 45 5.70 10.32 -17.12
N ARG A 46 5.76 9.77 -15.90
CA ARG A 46 4.87 10.13 -14.79
C ARG A 46 5.64 10.70 -13.62
N ARG A 47 5.14 11.81 -13.10
CA ARG A 47 5.62 12.45 -11.86
C ARG A 47 4.41 12.92 -11.08
N LEU A 48 4.15 12.30 -9.94
CA LEU A 48 2.96 12.58 -9.13
C LEU A 48 3.34 12.90 -7.70
N THR A 49 2.66 13.88 -7.12
CA THR A 49 2.62 14.07 -5.67
C THR A 49 1.70 13.05 -5.01
N TYR A 50 1.80 12.89 -3.69
CA TYR A 50 0.86 12.04 -2.94
C TYR A 50 -0.60 12.48 -3.13
N LYS A 51 -0.85 13.79 -3.19
CA LYS A 51 -2.19 14.33 -3.46
C LYS A 51 -2.70 13.90 -4.84
N ALA A 52 -1.91 14.11 -5.88
CA ALA A 52 -2.30 13.74 -7.24
C ALA A 52 -2.51 12.23 -7.39
N LEU A 53 -1.67 11.42 -6.73
CA LEU A 53 -1.86 9.97 -6.69
C LEU A 53 -3.16 9.57 -5.99
N GLN A 54 -3.50 10.20 -4.87
CA GLN A 54 -4.75 9.93 -4.14
C GLN A 54 -5.98 10.22 -5.02
N ASP A 55 -5.96 11.34 -5.75
CA ASP A 55 -7.04 11.72 -6.66
C ASP A 55 -7.24 10.65 -7.77
N GLU A 56 -6.15 10.15 -8.36
CA GLU A 56 -6.22 9.09 -9.37
C GLU A 56 -6.71 7.75 -8.79
N VAL A 57 -6.21 7.35 -7.61
CA VAL A 57 -6.62 6.11 -6.93
C VAL A 57 -8.12 6.15 -6.62
N ASN A 58 -8.62 7.28 -6.12
CA ASN A 58 -10.04 7.47 -5.83
C ASN A 58 -10.90 7.41 -7.10
N ALA A 59 -10.47 8.07 -8.17
CA ALA A 59 -11.17 8.02 -9.45
C ALA A 59 -11.24 6.59 -10.03
N PHE A 60 -10.15 5.84 -9.91
CA PHE A 60 -10.08 4.44 -10.32
C PHE A 60 -10.99 3.55 -9.47
N ALA A 61 -10.93 3.69 -8.14
CA ALA A 61 -11.77 2.93 -7.21
C ALA A 61 -13.27 3.18 -7.46
N CYS A 62 -13.67 4.44 -7.60
CA CYS A 62 -15.06 4.81 -7.96
C CYS A 62 -15.49 4.19 -9.29
N SER A 63 -14.59 4.07 -10.27
CA SER A 63 -14.88 3.45 -11.56
C SER A 63 -15.07 1.94 -11.44
N LEU A 64 -14.27 1.25 -10.62
CA LEU A 64 -14.47 -0.17 -10.32
C LEU A 64 -15.82 -0.43 -9.65
N LEU A 65 -16.22 0.42 -8.70
CA LEU A 65 -17.54 0.34 -8.07
C LEU A 65 -18.66 0.52 -9.11
N LYS A 66 -18.53 1.49 -10.03
CA LYS A 66 -19.47 1.69 -11.13
C LYS A 66 -19.56 0.48 -12.08
N LEU A 67 -18.45 -0.23 -12.28
CA LEU A 67 -18.40 -1.47 -13.06
C LEU A 67 -18.99 -2.68 -12.30
N GLY A 68 -19.46 -2.49 -11.06
CA GLY A 68 -20.10 -3.52 -10.27
C GLY A 68 -19.14 -4.38 -9.45
N LEU A 69 -17.88 -3.95 -9.28
CA LEU A 69 -16.96 -4.60 -8.36
C LEU A 69 -17.53 -4.48 -6.94
N LYS A 70 -17.65 -5.63 -6.26
CA LYS A 70 -18.13 -5.72 -4.88
C LYS A 70 -17.09 -6.42 -4.04
N LYS A 71 -17.06 -6.08 -2.75
CA LYS A 71 -16.35 -6.87 -1.76
C LYS A 71 -17.01 -8.25 -1.71
N VAL A 72 -16.23 -9.31 -1.96
CA VAL A 72 -16.67 -10.67 -1.67
C VAL A 72 -16.57 -10.82 -0.15
N ILE A 73 -17.69 -11.12 0.48
CA ILE A 73 -17.76 -11.46 1.89
C ILE A 73 -18.28 -12.89 1.89
N ASP A 74 -17.42 -13.83 2.30
CA ASP A 74 -17.82 -15.20 2.64
C ASP A 74 -18.53 -15.22 4.00
#